data_AF-A0A942CND9-F1
#
_entry.id   AF-A0A942CND9-F1
#
_cell.length_a   1.000
_cell.length_b   1.000
_cell.length_c   1.000
_cell.angle_alpha   90.00
_cell.angle_beta   90.00
_cell.angle_gamma   90.00
#
_symmetry.space_group_name_H-M   'P 1'
#
loop_
_entity.id
_entity.type
_entity.pdbx_description
1 polymer ?
#
loop_
_entity_poly.entity_id
_entity_poly.type
_entity_poly.pdbx_seq_one_letter_code
_entity_poly.pdbx_strand_id
1 'polypeptide(L)'
;MKLPLEDQARFVGSHPDAVSPANGAWGAQGWTKIVLAAADEELVGEALTLACELVRRGSTAPSSKRQVSTAPRSRSTRSASAPRAAASRPGAREVDAYIAACPTEVQPLLERIRATVRSVAPDAEETISYRMPAFFLDGALIYYAPFKKHIGLFPPVKGDAAMNTALAPYRGPKGNLQFPLDKKMPFGLIKRVVQARVREQREARAKRRR
;
A
#
# COMPACT_ATOMS: atom_id res chain seq x y z
N MET A 1 20.21 0.68 1.72
CA MET A 1 20.53 1.82 0.84
C MET A 1 20.03 1.53 -0.58
N LYS A 2 19.72 2.55 -1.40
CA LYS A 2 19.31 2.37 -2.81
C LYS A 2 20.55 2.51 -3.72
N LEU A 3 21.12 1.38 -4.10
CA LEU A 3 22.19 1.29 -5.10
C LEU A 3 21.57 1.03 -6.50
N PRO A 4 22.19 1.42 -7.61
CA PRO A 4 21.77 1.00 -8.95
C PRO A 4 22.05 -0.50 -9.16
N LEU A 5 21.43 -1.09 -10.18
CA LEU A 5 21.40 -2.55 -10.39
C LEU A 5 22.80 -3.17 -10.53
N GLU A 6 23.69 -2.47 -11.21
CA GLU A 6 25.07 -2.90 -11.48
C GLU A 6 25.90 -2.92 -10.20
N ASP A 7 25.77 -1.87 -9.37
CA ASP A 7 26.43 -1.80 -8.07
C ASP A 7 25.86 -2.85 -7.11
N GLN A 8 24.53 -3.07 -7.12
CA GLN A 8 23.90 -4.14 -6.33
C GLN A 8 24.50 -5.52 -6.67
N ALA A 9 24.66 -5.83 -7.96
CA ALA A 9 25.23 -7.09 -8.40
C ALA A 9 26.72 -7.22 -8.00
N ARG A 10 27.48 -6.13 -8.09
CA ARG A 10 28.89 -6.09 -7.65
C ARG A 10 29.02 -6.35 -6.16
N PHE A 11 28.28 -5.63 -5.32
CA PHE A 11 28.37 -5.77 -3.87
C PHE A 11 27.91 -7.15 -3.35
N VAL A 12 26.86 -7.72 -3.95
CA VAL A 12 26.41 -9.10 -3.61
C VAL A 12 27.43 -10.15 -4.06
N GLY A 13 28.10 -9.95 -5.19
CA GLY A 13 29.13 -10.86 -5.69
C GLY A 13 30.42 -10.81 -4.87
N SER A 14 30.83 -9.62 -4.41
CA SER A 14 32.06 -9.44 -3.64
C SER A 14 31.90 -9.74 -2.16
N HIS A 15 30.70 -9.53 -1.58
CA HIS A 15 30.46 -9.66 -0.14
C HIS A 15 29.10 -10.34 0.16
N PRO A 16 28.93 -11.63 -0.20
CA PRO A 16 27.65 -12.33 -0.11
C PRO A 16 27.13 -12.47 1.33
N ASP A 17 28.02 -12.49 2.32
CA ASP A 17 27.67 -12.64 3.74
C ASP A 17 27.24 -11.31 4.39
N ALA A 18 27.65 -10.19 3.80
CA ALA A 18 27.39 -8.85 4.32
C ALA A 18 26.24 -8.14 3.58
N VAL A 19 26.03 -8.46 2.31
CA VAL A 19 25.12 -7.72 1.42
C VAL A 19 24.09 -8.66 0.80
N SER A 20 22.80 -8.38 1.07
CA SER A 20 21.69 -9.16 0.51
C SER A 20 20.58 -8.27 -0.06
N PRO A 21 19.91 -8.71 -1.15
CA PRO A 21 18.72 -8.03 -1.65
C PRO A 21 17.59 -8.15 -0.62
N ALA A 22 16.96 -7.04 -0.25
CA ALA A 22 15.76 -7.10 0.57
C ALA A 22 14.60 -7.78 -0.20
N ASN A 23 13.75 -8.54 0.48
CA ASN A 23 12.67 -9.34 -0.15
C ASN A 23 11.90 -8.56 -1.24
N GLY A 24 11.96 -9.06 -2.47
CA GLY A 24 11.35 -8.46 -3.67
C GLY A 24 12.26 -7.59 -4.54
N ALA A 25 13.58 -7.58 -4.31
CA ALA A 25 14.51 -6.63 -4.95
C ALA A 25 15.28 -7.24 -6.14
N TRP A 26 14.78 -6.99 -7.35
CA TRP A 26 15.60 -6.62 -8.50
C TRP A 26 14.92 -5.44 -9.22
N GLY A 27 15.72 -4.50 -9.73
CA GLY A 27 15.26 -3.34 -10.51
C GLY A 27 15.15 -2.03 -9.73
N ALA A 28 14.58 -1.00 -10.38
CA ALA A 28 14.63 0.42 -9.96
C ALA A 28 14.01 0.75 -8.59
N GLN A 29 13.37 -0.20 -7.91
CA GLN A 29 12.76 -0.06 -6.59
C GLN A 29 13.41 -0.98 -5.52
N GLY A 30 14.48 -1.70 -5.87
CA GLY A 30 15.20 -2.58 -4.95
C GLY A 30 15.94 -1.82 -3.85
N TRP A 31 15.99 -2.41 -2.66
CA TRP A 31 16.76 -1.93 -1.52
C TRP A 31 17.82 -2.97 -1.16
N THR A 32 19.04 -2.48 -0.93
CA THR A 32 20.14 -3.32 -0.46
C THR A 32 20.19 -3.31 1.06
N LYS A 33 20.17 -4.50 1.68
CA LYS A 33 20.40 -4.68 3.11
C LYS A 33 21.89 -4.95 3.33
N ILE A 34 22.48 -4.23 4.28
CA ILE A 34 23.86 -4.46 4.73
C ILE A 34 23.77 -4.96 6.17
N VAL A 35 24.42 -6.08 6.46
CA VAL A 35 24.56 -6.64 7.80
C VAL A 35 25.85 -6.08 8.39
N LEU A 36 25.71 -5.05 9.23
CA LEU A 36 26.86 -4.30 9.77
C LEU A 36 27.84 -5.15 10.59
N ALA A 37 27.38 -6.27 11.16
CA ALA A 37 28.26 -7.19 11.89
C ALA A 37 29.18 -8.04 11.00
N ALA A 38 28.91 -8.08 9.70
CA ALA A 38 29.67 -8.85 8.71
C ALA A 38 30.29 -7.96 7.61
N ALA A 39 30.13 -6.63 7.73
CA ALA A 39 30.62 -5.66 6.77
C ALA A 39 31.88 -4.98 7.32
N ASP A 40 32.94 -4.93 6.51
CA ASP A 40 34.14 -4.15 6.83
C ASP A 40 33.86 -2.64 6.73
N GLU A 41 34.59 -1.81 7.49
CA GLU A 41 34.38 -0.36 7.52
C GLU A 41 34.58 0.29 6.13
N GLU A 42 35.47 -0.27 5.31
CA GLU A 42 35.71 0.17 3.93
C GLU A 42 34.46 -0.07 3.05
N LEU A 43 33.80 -1.22 3.22
CA LEU A 43 32.58 -1.60 2.49
C LEU A 43 31.40 -0.68 2.83
N VAL A 44 31.25 -0.37 4.11
CA VAL A 44 30.19 0.53 4.60
C VAL A 44 30.46 1.96 4.10
N GLY A 45 31.73 2.38 4.11
CA GLY A 45 32.18 3.69 3.61
C GLY A 45 31.91 3.87 2.11
N GLU A 46 32.26 2.89 1.29
CA GLU A 46 32.01 2.93 -0.16
C GLU A 46 30.51 2.98 -0.48
N ALA A 47 29.72 2.13 0.18
CA ALA A 47 28.27 2.09 -0.05
C ALA A 47 27.63 3.45 0.31
N LEU A 48 27.94 4.01 1.49
CA LEU A 48 27.38 5.29 1.91
C LEU A 48 27.83 6.46 1.02
N THR A 49 29.07 6.44 0.52
CA THR A 49 29.60 7.45 -0.39
C THR A 49 28.84 7.46 -1.71
N LEU A 50 28.65 6.28 -2.31
CA LEU A 50 27.83 6.13 -3.53
C LEU A 50 26.38 6.58 -3.31
N ALA A 51 25.82 6.37 -2.11
CA ALA A 51 24.49 6.85 -1.76
C ALA A 51 24.37 8.36 -1.79
N CYS A 52 25.33 9.01 -1.13
CA CYS A 52 25.38 10.45 -1.03
C CYS A 52 25.61 11.09 -2.40
N GLU A 53 26.43 10.48 -3.26
CA GLU A 53 26.63 10.96 -4.63
C GLU A 53 25.36 10.86 -5.47
N LEU A 54 24.58 9.77 -5.37
CA LEU A 54 23.32 9.62 -6.10
C LEU A 54 22.28 10.67 -5.69
N VAL A 55 22.22 11.00 -4.40
CA VAL A 55 21.35 12.07 -3.87
C VAL A 55 21.81 13.44 -4.39
N ARG A 56 23.12 13.68 -4.45
CA ARG A 56 23.71 14.92 -4.97
C ARG A 56 23.53 15.11 -6.47
N ARG A 57 23.54 14.02 -7.24
CA ARG A 57 23.38 14.04 -8.71
C ARG A 57 21.91 14.18 -9.16
N GLY A 58 20.95 14.25 -8.23
CA GLY A 58 19.52 14.44 -8.55
C GLY A 58 18.91 13.34 -9.42
N SER A 59 19.57 12.18 -9.54
CA SER A 59 19.21 11.15 -10.53
C SER A 59 18.18 10.17 -9.94
N THR A 60 16.95 10.65 -9.76
CA THR A 60 15.77 9.78 -9.85
C THR A 60 15.39 9.69 -11.34
N ALA A 61 15.77 8.60 -12.00
CA ALA A 61 15.48 8.37 -13.42
C ALA A 61 13.97 8.49 -13.74
N PRO A 62 13.62 8.85 -14.99
CA PRO A 62 12.52 9.78 -15.28
C PRO A 62 11.15 9.11 -15.46
N SER A 63 10.12 9.80 -14.95
CA SER A 63 8.72 9.55 -15.31
C SER A 63 8.46 10.18 -16.68
N SER A 64 8.22 9.35 -17.71
CA SER A 64 7.86 9.79 -19.05
C SER A 64 6.52 10.54 -19.01
N LYS A 65 6.58 11.88 -18.99
CA LYS A 65 5.44 12.75 -19.28
C LYS A 65 5.35 12.90 -20.80
N ARG A 66 4.37 12.22 -21.38
CA ARG A 66 3.96 12.41 -22.77
C ARG A 66 3.34 13.81 -22.89
N GLN A 67 3.96 14.69 -23.68
CA GLN A 67 3.45 16.01 -24.04
C GLN A 67 2.08 15.88 -24.71
N VAL A 68 1.07 16.58 -24.17
CA VAL A 68 -0.18 16.87 -24.88
C VAL A 68 -0.04 18.28 -25.45
N SER A 69 -0.10 18.38 -26.77
CA SER A 69 -0.12 19.61 -27.52
C SER A 69 -1.41 20.39 -27.28
N THR A 70 -1.28 21.69 -27.04
CA THR A 70 -2.38 22.65 -26.89
C THR A 70 -2.77 23.22 -28.25
N ALA A 71 -4.03 23.08 -28.64
CA ALA A 71 -4.68 23.84 -29.71
C ALA A 71 -6.06 24.36 -29.21
N PRO A 72 -6.57 25.49 -29.74
CA PRO A 72 -7.49 26.35 -29.01
C PRO A 72 -8.97 25.94 -29.09
N ARG A 73 -9.69 26.36 -28.03
CA ARG A 73 -11.13 26.20 -27.78
C ARG A 73 -11.99 26.80 -28.90
N SER A 74 -12.91 26.01 -29.45
CA SER A 74 -14.15 26.51 -30.06
C SER A 74 -15.33 26.30 -29.10
N ARG A 75 -16.23 27.29 -29.09
CA ARG A 75 -17.35 27.47 -28.15
C ARG A 75 -18.65 27.13 -28.87
N SER A 76 -19.37 26.09 -28.43
CA SER A 76 -20.79 25.81 -28.75
C SER A 76 -21.21 24.58 -27.96
N THR A 77 -22.38 24.35 -27.35
CA THR A 77 -23.63 25.06 -27.07
C THR A 77 -24.32 24.22 -25.98
N ARG A 78 -25.14 24.85 -25.13
CA ARG A 78 -25.95 24.19 -24.08
C ARG A 78 -26.79 23.04 -24.65
N SER A 79 -26.88 21.91 -23.93
CA SER A 79 -28.14 21.17 -23.82
C SER A 79 -28.14 20.16 -22.66
N ALA A 80 -29.24 20.23 -21.90
CA ALA A 80 -29.90 19.20 -21.09
C ALA A 80 -29.11 18.40 -20.03
N SER A 81 -29.40 18.74 -18.78
CA SER A 81 -29.08 18.00 -17.56
C SER A 81 -29.82 16.65 -17.52
N ALA A 82 -29.11 15.55 -17.75
CA ALA A 82 -29.50 14.21 -17.32
C ALA A 82 -28.70 13.86 -16.04
N PRO A 83 -29.21 13.01 -15.12
CA PRO A 83 -28.56 12.76 -13.85
C PRO A 83 -27.21 12.09 -14.11
N ARG A 84 -26.15 12.79 -13.72
CA ARG A 84 -24.76 12.33 -13.82
C ARG A 84 -24.60 11.09 -12.96
N ALA A 85 -24.64 9.91 -13.60
CA ALA A 85 -24.17 8.66 -13.02
C ALA A 85 -22.84 8.97 -12.31
N ALA A 86 -22.78 8.62 -11.02
CA ALA A 86 -21.69 8.98 -10.13
C ALA A 86 -20.34 8.66 -10.80
N ALA A 87 -19.65 9.70 -11.28
CA ALA A 87 -18.36 9.53 -11.92
C ALA A 87 -17.41 8.85 -10.91
N SER A 88 -17.04 7.60 -11.18
CA SER A 88 -16.16 6.82 -10.32
C SER A 88 -14.89 7.63 -10.05
N ARG A 89 -14.58 7.86 -8.76
CA ARG A 89 -13.35 8.54 -8.34
C ARG A 89 -12.14 7.84 -8.98
N PRO A 90 -11.07 8.56 -9.40
CA PRO A 90 -9.92 7.94 -10.09
C PRO A 90 -9.37 6.70 -9.38
N GLY A 91 -9.20 6.76 -8.05
CA GLY A 91 -8.71 5.62 -7.26
C GLY A 91 -9.67 4.43 -7.20
N ALA A 92 -10.98 4.65 -7.38
CA ALA A 92 -11.95 3.54 -7.45
C ALA A 92 -11.72 2.69 -8.71
N ARG A 93 -11.38 3.31 -9.85
CA ARG A 93 -11.10 2.61 -11.12
C ARG A 93 -9.81 1.81 -11.05
N GLU A 94 -8.80 2.32 -10.34
CA GLU A 94 -7.54 1.60 -10.12
C GLU A 94 -7.76 0.38 -9.22
N VAL A 95 -8.61 0.50 -8.20
CA VAL A 95 -9.01 -0.65 -7.37
C VAL A 95 -9.86 -1.65 -8.16
N ASP A 96 -10.76 -1.19 -9.03
CA ASP A 96 -11.52 -2.08 -9.92
C ASP A 96 -10.58 -2.94 -10.79
N ALA A 97 -9.59 -2.29 -11.42
CA ALA A 97 -8.57 -2.97 -12.23
C ALA A 97 -7.71 -3.94 -11.40
N TYR A 98 -7.36 -3.55 -10.16
CA TYR A 98 -6.63 -4.41 -9.24
C TYR A 98 -7.41 -5.67 -8.89
N ILE A 99 -8.69 -5.53 -8.53
CA ILE A 99 -9.56 -6.66 -8.17
C ILE A 99 -9.76 -7.56 -9.39
N ALA A 100 -10.01 -6.99 -10.58
CA ALA A 100 -10.18 -7.76 -11.81
C ALA A 100 -8.92 -8.58 -12.20
N ALA A 101 -7.73 -8.13 -11.82
CA ALA A 101 -6.47 -8.84 -12.04
C ALA A 101 -6.22 -9.97 -11.00
N CYS A 102 -6.99 -10.05 -9.93
CA CYS A 102 -6.86 -11.10 -8.92
C CYS A 102 -7.54 -12.41 -9.38
N PRO A 103 -7.18 -13.57 -8.80
CA PRO A 103 -7.88 -14.83 -9.08
C PRO A 103 -9.38 -14.72 -8.83
N THR A 104 -10.20 -15.26 -9.74
CA THR A 104 -11.67 -15.15 -9.74
C THR A 104 -12.32 -15.54 -8.41
N GLU A 105 -11.74 -16.52 -7.71
CA GLU A 105 -12.23 -17.00 -6.40
C GLU A 105 -12.11 -15.94 -5.29
N VAL A 106 -11.13 -15.04 -5.39
CA VAL A 106 -10.82 -14.05 -4.33
C VAL A 106 -11.47 -12.70 -4.63
N GLN A 107 -11.79 -12.40 -5.88
CA GLN A 107 -12.49 -11.17 -6.30
C GLN A 107 -13.74 -10.86 -5.45
N PRO A 108 -14.72 -11.78 -5.29
CA PRO A 108 -15.93 -11.48 -4.51
C PRO A 108 -15.64 -11.21 -3.02
N LEU A 109 -14.57 -11.78 -2.47
CA LEU A 109 -14.15 -11.51 -1.10
C LEU A 109 -13.59 -10.09 -0.95
N LEU A 110 -12.75 -9.66 -1.91
CA LEU A 110 -12.18 -8.31 -1.93
C LEU A 110 -13.26 -7.25 -2.14
N GLU A 111 -14.18 -7.47 -3.07
CA GLU A 111 -15.32 -6.58 -3.29
C GLU A 111 -16.18 -6.43 -2.04
N ARG A 112 -16.43 -7.54 -1.33
CA ARG A 112 -17.21 -7.51 -0.09
C ARG A 112 -16.49 -6.81 1.05
N ILE A 113 -15.16 -6.93 1.14
CA ILE A 113 -14.35 -6.12 2.06
C ILE A 113 -14.46 -4.65 1.70
N ARG A 114 -14.27 -4.30 0.43
CA ARG A 114 -14.40 -2.92 -0.08
C ARG A 114 -15.76 -2.31 0.25
N ALA A 115 -16.85 -3.02 -0.02
CA ALA A 115 -18.21 -2.60 0.31
C ALA A 115 -18.39 -2.41 1.82
N THR A 116 -17.85 -3.33 2.63
CA THR A 116 -17.89 -3.22 4.10
C THR A 116 -17.20 -1.95 4.57
N VAL A 117 -15.99 -1.66 4.08
CA VAL A 117 -15.24 -0.46 4.47
C VAL A 117 -15.98 0.81 4.05
N ARG A 118 -16.47 0.87 2.81
CA ARG A 118 -17.18 2.03 2.27
C ARG A 118 -18.50 2.31 3.00
N SER A 119 -19.17 1.27 3.51
CA SER A 119 -20.38 1.43 4.33
C SER A 119 -20.10 2.05 5.71
N VAL A 120 -18.91 1.79 6.27
CA VAL A 120 -18.51 2.28 7.60
C VAL A 120 -17.85 3.66 7.51
N ALA A 121 -17.08 3.89 6.45
CA ALA A 121 -16.30 5.10 6.22
C ALA A 121 -16.61 5.68 4.82
N PRO A 122 -17.81 6.25 4.60
CA PRO A 122 -18.19 6.81 3.30
C PRO A 122 -17.30 8.01 2.89
N ASP A 123 -16.74 8.70 3.88
CA ASP A 123 -15.85 9.84 3.71
C ASP A 123 -14.41 9.43 3.37
N ALA A 124 -14.07 8.13 3.51
CA ALA A 124 -12.73 7.66 3.20
C ALA A 124 -12.47 7.66 1.69
N GLU A 125 -11.30 8.16 1.32
CA GLU A 125 -10.79 8.10 -0.05
C GLU A 125 -10.18 6.72 -0.32
N GLU A 126 -10.56 6.16 -1.46
CA GLU A 126 -10.03 4.89 -1.94
C GLU A 126 -8.94 5.13 -2.97
N THR A 127 -7.80 4.46 -2.80
CA THR A 127 -6.61 4.59 -3.66
C THR A 127 -5.79 3.30 -3.70
N ILE A 128 -4.85 3.20 -4.63
CA ILE A 128 -3.81 2.18 -4.62
C ILE A 128 -2.56 2.75 -3.96
N SER A 129 -2.10 2.11 -2.88
CA SER A 129 -0.86 2.46 -2.20
C SER A 129 -0.09 1.20 -1.84
N TYR A 130 1.24 1.23 -1.96
CA TYR A 130 2.09 0.04 -1.87
C TYR A 130 1.63 -1.11 -2.80
N ARG A 131 1.10 -0.76 -3.99
CA ARG A 131 0.50 -1.69 -4.96
C ARG A 131 -0.67 -2.52 -4.41
N MET A 132 -1.38 -2.01 -3.40
CA MET A 132 -2.54 -2.65 -2.80
C MET A 132 -3.67 -1.64 -2.62
N PRO A 133 -4.93 -2.08 -2.66
CA PRO A 133 -6.08 -1.26 -2.29
C PRO A 133 -5.97 -0.71 -0.86
N ALA A 134 -6.25 0.57 -0.73
CA ALA A 134 -6.16 1.29 0.53
C ALA A 134 -7.30 2.30 0.68
N PHE A 135 -7.76 2.48 1.91
CA PHE A 135 -8.66 3.56 2.30
C PHE A 135 -7.93 4.56 3.19
N PHE A 136 -8.10 5.84 2.92
CA PHE A 136 -7.54 6.96 3.68
C PHE A 136 -8.66 7.85 4.19
N LEU A 137 -8.59 8.25 5.46
CA LEU A 137 -9.52 9.22 6.04
C LEU A 137 -8.74 10.43 6.58
N ASP A 138 -8.14 10.32 7.77
CA ASP A 138 -7.18 11.31 8.30
C ASP A 138 -5.75 10.74 8.29
N GLY A 139 -5.50 9.84 7.34
CA GLY A 139 -4.35 8.94 7.27
C GLY A 139 -4.81 7.55 6.86
N ALA A 140 -3.87 6.59 6.81
CA ALA A 140 -4.17 5.23 6.37
C ALA A 140 -5.17 4.53 7.32
N LEU A 141 -6.40 4.36 6.85
CA LEU A 141 -7.45 3.69 7.59
C LEU A 141 -7.21 2.18 7.54
N ILE A 142 -7.16 1.64 6.32
CA ILE A 142 -6.96 0.21 6.08
C ILE A 142 -6.34 -0.06 4.71
N TYR A 143 -5.49 -1.07 4.64
CA TYR A 143 -5.00 -1.70 3.42
C TYR A 143 -5.47 -3.15 3.42
N TYR A 144 -5.80 -3.67 2.25
CA TYR A 144 -6.19 -5.07 2.10
C TYR A 144 -5.62 -5.65 0.81
N ALA A 145 -5.15 -6.89 0.88
CA ALA A 145 -4.59 -7.58 -0.27
C ALA A 145 -4.76 -9.10 -0.18
N PRO A 146 -4.97 -9.78 -1.31
CA PRO A 146 -4.97 -11.23 -1.38
C PRO A 146 -3.53 -11.78 -1.34
N PHE A 147 -3.33 -12.83 -0.57
CA PHE A 147 -2.14 -13.68 -0.57
C PHE A 147 -2.56 -15.11 -0.94
N LYS A 148 -1.57 -15.99 -1.19
CA LYS A 148 -1.80 -17.38 -1.63
C LYS A 148 -2.79 -18.17 -0.78
N LYS A 149 -2.85 -17.93 0.53
CA LYS A 149 -3.68 -18.70 1.48
C LYS A 149 -4.63 -17.84 2.33
N HIS A 150 -4.52 -16.52 2.25
CA HIS A 150 -5.24 -15.61 3.15
C HIS A 150 -5.41 -14.23 2.52
N ILE A 151 -6.33 -13.42 3.05
CA ILE A 151 -6.40 -11.98 2.80
C ILE A 151 -5.76 -11.27 3.99
N GLY A 152 -4.77 -10.42 3.70
CA GLY A 152 -4.11 -9.60 4.70
C GLY A 152 -4.84 -8.28 4.91
N LEU A 153 -4.95 -7.84 6.16
CA LEU A 153 -5.52 -6.55 6.55
C LEU A 153 -4.51 -5.79 7.43
N PHE A 154 -4.26 -4.54 7.06
CA PHE A 154 -3.26 -3.66 7.66
C PHE A 154 -3.84 -2.27 7.88
N PRO A 155 -3.29 -1.42 8.77
CA PRO A 155 -2.25 -1.72 9.75
C PRO A 155 -2.73 -2.65 10.89
N PRO A 156 -1.84 -3.09 11.80
CA PRO A 156 -2.23 -3.79 13.01
C PRO A 156 -3.31 -3.01 13.76
N VAL A 157 -4.41 -3.68 14.11
CA VAL A 157 -5.50 -3.05 14.84
C VAL A 157 -5.43 -3.46 16.30
N LYS A 158 -5.63 -2.47 17.18
CA LYS A 158 -5.85 -2.67 18.61
C LYS A 158 -7.32 -2.37 18.89
N GLY A 159 -7.89 -3.02 19.88
CA GLY A 159 -9.21 -2.65 20.38
C GLY A 159 -9.43 -3.14 21.79
N ASP A 160 -10.69 -3.20 22.18
CA ASP A 160 -11.10 -3.72 23.48
C ASP A 160 -10.72 -5.21 23.66
N ALA A 161 -10.78 -5.70 24.90
CA ALA A 161 -10.43 -7.07 25.24
C ALA A 161 -11.23 -8.09 24.41
N ALA A 162 -12.52 -7.86 24.21
CA ALA A 162 -13.39 -8.73 23.42
C ALA A 162 -12.97 -8.81 21.94
N MET A 163 -12.61 -7.68 21.34
CA MET A 163 -12.13 -7.62 19.96
C MET A 163 -10.76 -8.26 19.83
N ASN A 164 -9.85 -8.05 20.79
CA ASN A 164 -8.54 -8.70 20.78
C ASN A 164 -8.66 -10.22 20.87
N THR A 165 -9.56 -10.74 21.71
CA THR A 165 -9.87 -12.17 21.78
C THR A 165 -10.44 -12.69 20.47
N ALA A 166 -11.40 -11.97 19.87
CA ALA A 166 -11.99 -12.37 18.59
C ALA A 166 -10.99 -12.32 17.41
N LEU A 167 -9.99 -11.42 17.48
CA LEU A 167 -8.95 -11.27 16.46
C LEU A 167 -7.76 -12.21 16.66
N ALA A 168 -7.59 -12.79 17.85
CA ALA A 168 -6.44 -13.64 18.18
C ALA A 168 -6.20 -14.77 17.16
N PRO A 169 -7.22 -15.49 16.65
CA PRO A 169 -7.03 -16.55 15.65
C PRO A 169 -6.54 -16.04 14.28
N TYR A 170 -6.66 -14.74 14.02
CA TYR A 170 -6.32 -14.10 12.75
C TYR A 170 -5.06 -13.24 12.85
N ARG A 171 -4.44 -13.10 14.03
CA ARG A 171 -3.24 -12.28 14.18
C ARG A 171 -2.02 -13.01 13.59
N GLY A 172 -1.41 -12.39 12.59
CA GLY A 172 -0.13 -12.81 12.06
C GLY A 172 1.06 -12.36 12.93
N PRO A 173 2.29 -12.80 12.61
CA PRO A 173 3.48 -12.58 13.44
C PRO A 173 3.81 -11.12 13.74
N LYS A 174 3.46 -10.20 12.83
CA LYS A 174 3.72 -8.76 12.94
C LYS A 174 2.50 -7.97 13.45
N GLY A 175 1.48 -8.66 13.97
CA GLY A 175 0.23 -8.05 14.45
C GLY A 175 -0.79 -7.68 13.38
N ASN A 176 -0.45 -7.86 12.09
CA ASN A 176 -1.38 -7.72 10.97
C ASN A 176 -2.42 -8.85 11.01
N LEU A 177 -3.61 -8.61 10.46
CA LEU A 177 -4.64 -9.65 10.43
C LEU A 177 -4.51 -10.44 9.13
N GLN A 178 -4.58 -11.77 9.24
CA GLN A 178 -4.53 -12.72 8.13
C GLN A 178 -5.82 -13.54 8.19
N PHE A 179 -6.71 -13.34 7.23
CA PHE A 179 -7.97 -14.06 7.13
C PHE A 179 -7.83 -15.23 6.16
N PRO A 180 -7.83 -16.49 6.64
CA PRO A 180 -7.64 -17.65 5.79
C PRO A 180 -8.73 -17.76 4.71
N LEU A 181 -8.35 -18.16 3.49
CA LEU A 181 -9.29 -18.33 2.36
C LEU A 181 -10.07 -19.66 2.44
N ASP A 182 -9.58 -20.64 3.20
CA ASP A 182 -10.20 -21.95 3.43
C ASP A 182 -11.37 -21.90 4.43
N LYS A 183 -11.54 -20.78 5.14
CA LYS A 183 -12.57 -20.60 6.17
C LYS A 183 -13.56 -19.51 5.75
N LYS A 184 -14.77 -19.58 6.32
CA LYS A 184 -15.78 -18.54 6.14
C LYS A 184 -15.23 -17.19 6.61
N MET A 185 -15.15 -16.23 5.69
CA MET A 185 -14.64 -14.89 5.95
C MET A 185 -15.50 -14.16 7.00
N PRO A 186 -14.93 -13.71 8.14
CA PRO A 186 -15.69 -13.10 9.23
C PRO A 186 -15.96 -11.62 8.96
N PHE A 187 -16.78 -11.29 7.95
CA PHE A 187 -17.05 -9.90 7.56
C PHE A 187 -17.59 -9.02 8.69
N GLY A 188 -18.34 -9.59 9.63
CA GLY A 188 -18.81 -8.87 10.83
C GLY A 188 -17.64 -8.41 11.72
N LEU A 189 -16.59 -9.22 11.85
CA LEU A 189 -15.38 -8.85 12.57
C LEU A 189 -14.58 -7.79 11.82
N ILE A 190 -14.46 -7.92 10.49
CA ILE A 190 -13.83 -6.90 9.63
C ILE A 190 -14.55 -5.55 9.78
N LYS A 191 -15.89 -5.54 9.78
CA LYS A 191 -16.69 -4.33 10.01
C LYS A 191 -16.34 -3.67 11.35
N ARG A 192 -16.26 -4.46 12.44
CA ARG A 192 -15.89 -3.96 13.76
C ARG A 192 -14.48 -3.37 13.78
N VAL A 193 -13.54 -4.02 13.11
CA VAL A 193 -12.15 -3.53 12.95
C VAL A 193 -12.13 -2.16 12.27
N VAL A 194 -12.86 -2.00 11.16
CA VAL A 194 -12.93 -0.71 10.44
C VAL A 194 -13.57 0.36 11.32
N GLN A 195 -14.66 0.04 12.03
CA GLN A 195 -15.32 0.97 12.96
C GLN A 195 -14.38 1.46 14.07
N ALA A 196 -13.59 0.56 14.66
CA ALA A 196 -12.60 0.91 15.67
C ALA A 196 -11.55 1.87 15.10
N ARG A 197 -11.01 1.58 13.91
CA ARG A 197 -10.02 2.43 13.23
C ARG A 197 -10.55 3.83 12.89
N VAL A 198 -11.80 3.92 12.41
CA VAL A 198 -12.45 5.21 12.14
C VAL A 198 -12.59 6.02 13.42
N ARG A 199 -13.03 5.38 14.52
CA ARG A 199 -13.17 6.02 15.82
C ARG A 199 -11.83 6.56 16.32
N GLU A 200 -10.78 5.74 16.30
CA GLU A 200 -9.42 6.13 16.70
C GLU A 200 -8.92 7.36 15.94
N GLN A 201 -9.07 7.38 14.60
CA GLN A 201 -8.62 8.51 13.79
C GLN A 201 -9.42 9.78 14.07
N ARG A 202 -10.75 9.67 14.22
CA ARG A 202 -11.60 10.82 14.55
C ARG A 202 -11.28 11.41 15.93
N GLU A 203 -11.03 10.57 16.93
CA GLU A 203 -10.61 11.00 18.26
C GLU A 203 -9.22 11.66 18.24
N ALA A 204 -8.25 11.08 17.52
CA ALA A 204 -6.93 11.67 17.35
C ALA A 204 -6.99 13.03 16.64
N ARG A 205 -7.82 13.16 15.61
CA ARG A 205 -8.08 14.42 14.91
C ARG A 205 -8.70 15.48 15.84
N ALA A 206 -9.66 15.09 16.68
CA ALA A 206 -10.29 15.99 17.64
C ALA A 206 -9.28 16.50 18.68
N LYS A 207 -8.37 15.64 19.17
CA LYS A 207 -7.29 16.03 20.08
C LYS A 207 -6.29 16.99 19.44
N ARG A 208 -5.96 16.80 18.15
CA ARG A 208 -5.07 17.70 17.39
C ARG A 208 -5.66 19.09 17.11
N ARG A 209 -6.97 19.24 17.23
CA ARG A 209 -7.69 20.50 16.98
C ARG A 209 -7.96 21.31 18.26
N ARG A 210 -7.67 20.73 19.43
CA ARG A 210 -7.72 21.40 20.73
C ARG A 210 -6.33 21.90 21.09
#